data_AF-D0U092-F1
#
_entry.id   AF-D0U092-F1
#
_cell.length_a   1.000
_cell.length_b   1.000
_cell.length_c   1.000
_cell.angle_alpha   90.00
_cell.angle_beta   90.00
_cell.angle_gamma   90.00
#
_symmetry.space_group_name_H-M   'P 1'
#
loop_
_entity.id
_entity.type
_entity.pdbx_description
1 polymer ?
#
loop_
_entity_poly.entity_id
_entity_poly.type
_entity_poly.pdbx_seq_one_letter_code
_entity_poly.pdbx_strand_id
1 'polypeptide(L)'
;NEFGVWEIFLPNNADGSSPIPHGSRVKVRMETPSGIKDSIPAWIKYSVQAAGEIPYNGIYYDPPEEEKYIFKHPQPKRPKSLRIYETHVGMSSTEPKINTYANFRDE
;
A
#
# COMPACT_ATOMS: atom_id res chain seq x y z
N ASN A 1 19.31 14.73 -7.51
CA ASN A 1 19.70 16.08 -7.08
C ASN A 1 20.99 16.00 -6.23
N GLU A 2 21.47 17.11 -5.69
CA GLU A 2 22.75 17.22 -4.96
C GLU A 2 22.84 16.32 -3.70
N PHE A 3 21.73 15.73 -3.26
CA PHE A 3 21.65 14.89 -2.06
C PHE A 3 21.38 13.41 -2.37
N GLY A 4 21.54 12.98 -3.63
CA GLY A 4 21.29 11.58 -4.04
C GLY A 4 19.80 11.21 -4.08
N VAL A 5 18.90 12.20 -4.10
CA VAL A 5 17.46 11.97 -4.33
C VAL A 5 17.20 11.94 -5.84
N TRP A 6 16.45 10.94 -6.29
CA TRP A 6 16.05 10.75 -7.67
C TRP A 6 14.61 11.21 -7.83
N GLU A 7 14.35 11.99 -8.89
CA GLU A 7 13.04 12.55 -9.17
C GLU A 7 12.70 12.39 -10.65
N ILE A 8 11.42 12.22 -10.94
CA ILE A 8 10.88 12.18 -12.29
C ILE A 8 9.49 12.82 -12.28
N PHE A 9 9.18 13.60 -13.31
CA PHE A 9 7.85 14.10 -13.57
C PHE A 9 7.29 13.36 -14.79
N LEU A 10 6.14 12.71 -14.61
CA LEU A 10 5.40 12.08 -15.69
C LEU A 10 4.14 12.91 -15.93
N PRO A 11 3.98 13.55 -17.11
CA PRO A 11 2.75 14.29 -17.40
C PRO A 11 1.57 13.33 -17.51
N ASN A 12 0.36 13.85 -17.26
CA ASN A 12 -0.87 13.11 -17.53
C ASN A 12 -0.96 12.73 -19.01
N ASN A 13 -1.68 11.65 -19.28
CA ASN A 13 -2.04 11.25 -20.63
C ASN A 13 -2.90 12.34 -21.31
N ALA A 14 -3.05 12.26 -22.63
CA ALA A 14 -3.81 13.25 -23.41
C ALA A 14 -5.28 13.39 -22.97
N ASP A 15 -5.86 12.34 -22.36
CA ASP A 15 -7.20 12.32 -21.80
C ASP A 15 -7.28 12.84 -20.35
N GLY A 16 -6.15 13.28 -19.78
CA GLY A 16 -6.03 13.77 -18.42
C GLY A 16 -5.81 12.69 -17.36
N SER A 17 -5.79 11.40 -17.72
CA SER A 17 -5.55 10.30 -16.78
C SER A 17 -4.09 10.21 -16.31
N SER A 18 -3.88 9.59 -15.14
CA SER A 18 -2.54 9.31 -14.61
C SER A 18 -1.77 8.37 -15.56
N PRO A 19 -0.48 8.62 -15.83
CA PRO A 19 0.35 7.74 -16.65
C PRO A 19 0.64 6.39 -15.96
N ILE A 20 0.42 6.30 -14.65
CA ILE A 20 0.52 5.05 -13.88
C ILE A 20 -0.89 4.69 -13.39
N PRO A 21 -1.51 3.64 -13.95
CA PRO A 21 -2.85 3.22 -13.53
C PRO A 21 -2.88 2.74 -12.08
N HIS A 22 -3.98 3.03 -11.38
CA HIS A 22 -4.27 2.43 -10.07
C HIS A 22 -4.19 0.90 -10.14
N GLY A 23 -3.58 0.28 -9.12
CA GLY A 23 -3.49 -1.18 -9.01
C GLY A 23 -2.39 -1.81 -9.87
N SER A 24 -1.72 -1.02 -10.72
CA SER A 24 -0.59 -1.52 -11.51
C SER A 24 0.66 -1.79 -10.66
N ARG A 25 1.51 -2.70 -11.14
CA ARG A 25 2.77 -3.06 -10.48
C ARG A 25 3.86 -2.07 -10.85
N VAL A 26 4.64 -1.63 -9.86
CA VAL A 26 5.75 -0.68 -10.04
C VAL A 26 7.03 -1.15 -9.35
N LYS A 27 8.17 -0.89 -9.98
CA LYS A 27 9.52 -1.04 -9.41
C LYS A 27 10.39 0.13 -9.84
N VAL A 28 11.35 0.48 -9.00
CA VAL A 28 12.48 1.34 -9.39
C VAL A 28 13.54 0.44 -10.01
N ARG A 29 13.95 0.76 -11.24
CA ARG A 29 15.09 0.12 -11.91
C ARG A 29 16.31 1.01 -11.75
N MET A 30 17.39 0.44 -11.23
CA MET A 30 18.67 1.12 -11.02
C MET A 30 19.76 0.40 -11.79
N GLU A 31 20.51 1.14 -12.60
CA GLU A 31 21.76 0.67 -13.17
C GLU A 31 22.89 1.00 -12.20
N THR A 32 23.58 -0.02 -11.72
CA THR A 32 24.69 0.10 -10.76
C THR A 32 25.98 -0.45 -11.37
N PRO A 33 27.16 -0.13 -10.82
CA PRO A 33 28.42 -0.75 -11.27
C PRO A 33 28.42 -2.28 -11.19
N SER A 34 27.59 -2.86 -10.31
CA SER A 34 27.42 -4.31 -10.16
C SER A 34 26.29 -4.90 -11.02
N GLY A 35 25.62 -4.09 -11.85
CA GLY A 35 24.53 -4.52 -12.73
C GLY A 35 23.18 -3.86 -12.42
N ILE A 36 22.14 -4.37 -13.07
CA ILE A 36 20.77 -3.86 -12.95
C ILE A 36 20.10 -4.40 -11.69
N LYS A 37 19.45 -3.53 -10.93
CA LYS A 37 18.66 -3.88 -9.76
C LYS A 37 17.25 -3.29 -9.86
N ASP A 38 16.25 -4.15 -9.73
CA ASP A 38 14.86 -3.74 -9.55
C ASP A 38 14.49 -3.80 -8.07
N SER A 39 13.83 -2.77 -7.54
CA SER A 39 13.43 -2.70 -6.14
C SER A 39 12.06 -2.06 -5.98
N ILE A 40 11.31 -2.48 -4.96
CA ILE A 40 10.07 -1.82 -4.58
C ILE A 40 10.42 -0.40 -4.10
N PRO A 41 9.70 0.66 -4.55
CA PRO A 41 9.94 2.01 -4.05
C PRO A 41 9.84 2.04 -2.51
N ALA A 42 10.81 2.65 -1.84
CA ALA A 42 10.87 2.70 -0.38
C ALA A 42 9.62 3.33 0.26
N TRP A 43 8.92 4.20 -0.49
CA TRP A 43 7.71 4.92 -0.07
C TRP A 43 6.42 4.36 -0.69
N ILE A 44 6.43 3.11 -1.20
CA ILE A 44 5.21 2.51 -1.74
C ILE A 44 4.14 2.39 -0.64
N LYS A 45 2.88 2.69 -0.98
CA LYS A 45 1.76 2.62 -0.02
C LYS A 45 1.18 1.22 0.14
N TYR A 46 1.33 0.38 -0.88
CA TYR A 46 0.74 -0.95 -0.92
C TYR A 46 1.64 -1.93 -1.68
N SER A 47 1.73 -3.16 -1.20
CA SER A 47 2.52 -4.22 -1.84
C SER A 47 1.81 -5.55 -1.72
N VAL A 48 1.86 -6.35 -2.79
CA VAL A 48 1.21 -7.66 -2.85
C VAL A 48 2.22 -8.72 -3.30
N GLN A 49 2.20 -9.87 -2.62
CA GLN A 49 2.82 -11.09 -3.12
C GLN A 49 1.73 -11.87 -3.88
N ALA A 50 1.87 -11.94 -5.20
CA ALA A 50 0.90 -12.66 -6.02
C ALA A 50 1.02 -14.18 -5.79
N ALA A 51 -0.07 -14.91 -6.02
CA ALA A 51 -0.06 -16.36 -5.89
C ALA A 51 1.00 -16.98 -6.80
N GLY A 52 1.87 -17.83 -6.22
CA GLY A 52 2.97 -18.47 -6.94
C GLY A 52 4.22 -17.61 -7.12
N GLU A 53 4.21 -16.34 -6.71
CA GLU A 53 5.41 -15.49 -6.74
C GLU A 53 6.12 -15.52 -5.39
N ILE A 54 7.46 -15.65 -5.44
CA ILE A 54 8.31 -15.49 -4.26
C ILE A 54 8.43 -14.01 -3.86
N PRO A 55 8.76 -13.07 -4.78
CA PRO A 55 8.93 -11.67 -4.39
C PRO A 55 7.58 -10.94 -4.25
N TYR A 56 7.58 -9.90 -3.41
CA TYR A 56 6.50 -8.90 -3.42
C TYR A 56 6.63 -7.95 -4.62
N ASN A 57 5.51 -7.36 -5.00
CA ASN A 57 5.43 -6.28 -5.97
C ASN A 57 4.92 -5.01 -5.29
N GLY A 58 5.52 -3.87 -5.61
CA GLY A 58 4.92 -2.58 -5.27
C GLY A 58 3.68 -2.34 -6.13
N ILE A 59 2.61 -1.86 -5.51
CA ILE A 59 1.35 -1.54 -6.19
C ILE A 59 1.14 -0.04 -6.12
N TYR A 60 0.94 0.59 -7.28
CA TYR A 60 0.57 2.00 -7.32
C TYR A 60 -0.85 2.19 -6.77
N TYR A 61 -0.94 2.66 -5.53
CA TYR A 61 -2.19 2.79 -4.79
C TYR A 61 -2.70 4.23 -4.81
N ASP A 62 -3.49 4.51 -5.83
CA ASP A 62 -4.21 5.76 -6.06
C ASP A 62 -5.65 5.45 -6.52
N PRO A 63 -6.49 4.87 -5.65
CA PRO A 63 -7.83 4.44 -6.04
C PRO A 63 -8.67 5.61 -6.55
N PRO A 64 -9.62 5.36 -7.48
CA PRO A 64 -10.55 6.39 -7.93
C PRO A 64 -11.45 6.86 -6.77
N GLU A 65 -12.09 8.02 -6.92
CA GLU A 65 -12.78 8.68 -5.80
C GLU A 65 -13.92 7.84 -5.22
N GLU A 66 -14.61 7.09 -6.08
CA GLU A 66 -15.67 6.15 -5.72
C GLU A 66 -15.20 4.95 -4.87
N GLU A 67 -13.91 4.61 -4.92
CA GLU A 67 -13.32 3.51 -4.16
C GLU A 67 -12.61 3.98 -2.88
N LYS A 68 -12.42 5.30 -2.72
CA LYS A 68 -11.81 5.85 -1.50
C LYS A 68 -12.76 5.77 -0.33
N TYR A 69 -12.26 5.27 0.79
CA TYR A 69 -13.00 5.29 2.03
C TYR A 69 -13.06 6.72 2.62
N ILE A 70 -14.27 7.25 2.78
CA ILE A 70 -14.52 8.52 3.48
C ILE A 70 -14.82 8.20 4.95
N PHE A 71 -13.99 8.72 5.86
CA PHE A 71 -14.19 8.56 7.30
C PHE A 71 -15.50 9.21 7.74
N LYS A 72 -16.35 8.43 8.43
CA LYS A 72 -17.69 8.86 8.85
C LYS A 72 -17.77 9.31 10.31
N HIS A 73 -16.74 9.02 11.11
CA HIS A 73 -16.76 9.24 12.55
C HIS A 73 -15.54 10.06 13.00
N PRO A 74 -15.69 10.99 13.96
CA PRO A 74 -14.58 11.71 14.54
C PRO A 74 -13.77 10.82 15.48
N GLN A 75 -12.54 11.25 15.79
CA GLN A 75 -11.70 10.58 16.78
C GLN A 75 -12.38 10.59 18.17
N PRO A 76 -12.42 9.47 18.91
CA PRO A 76 -12.92 9.45 20.28
C PRO A 76 -12.14 10.41 21.20
N LYS A 77 -12.82 10.95 22.22
CA LYS A 77 -12.16 11.75 23.26
C LYS A 77 -11.14 10.89 24.02
N ARG A 78 -10.03 11.49 24.45
CA ARG A 78 -9.00 10.81 25.25
C ARG A 78 -9.64 10.22 26.52
N PRO A 79 -9.51 8.90 26.77
CA PRO A 79 -10.08 8.28 27.97
C PRO A 79 -9.29 8.67 29.23
N LYS A 80 -9.94 8.59 30.39
CA LYS A 80 -9.29 8.86 31.70
C LYS A 80 -8.23 7.81 32.05
N SER A 81 -8.45 6.57 31.63
CA SER A 81 -7.53 5.44 31.79
C SER A 81 -7.59 4.55 30.56
N LEU A 82 -6.47 3.92 30.22
CA LEU A 82 -6.37 3.02 29.07
C LEU A 82 -6.83 1.61 29.49
N ARG A 83 -7.70 1.01 28.68
CA ARG A 83 -8.03 -0.41 28.70
C ARG A 83 -7.79 -0.91 27.29
N ILE A 84 -6.63 -1.53 27.08
CA ILE A 84 -6.14 -1.89 25.75
C ILE A 84 -6.53 -3.34 25.47
N TYR A 85 -7.16 -3.56 24.31
CA TYR A 85 -7.38 -4.90 23.77
C TYR A 85 -6.30 -5.11 22.70
N GLU A 86 -5.27 -5.90 23.02
CA GLU A 86 -4.19 -6.24 22.09
C GLU A 86 -4.68 -7.29 21.10
N THR A 87 -4.50 -7.05 19.80
CA THR A 87 -5.03 -7.93 18.74
C THR A 87 -4.08 -8.08 17.57
N HIS A 88 -4.30 -9.15 16.80
CA HIS A 88 -3.67 -9.38 15.51
C HIS A 88 -4.72 -9.82 14.49
N VAL A 89 -4.99 -8.97 13.49
CA VAL A 89 -6.06 -9.17 12.50
C VAL A 89 -5.94 -10.52 11.80
N GLY A 90 -4.75 -10.86 11.27
CA GLY A 90 -4.59 -12.05 10.43
C GLY A 90 -4.88 -13.39 11.14
N MET A 91 -4.93 -13.42 12.47
CA MET A 91 -5.19 -14.63 13.26
C MET A 91 -6.46 -14.53 14.13
N SER A 92 -7.32 -13.55 13.84
CA SER A 92 -8.52 -13.31 14.64
C SER A 92 -9.74 -14.14 14.21
N SER A 93 -9.60 -15.00 13.21
CA SER A 93 -10.67 -15.90 12.75
C SER A 93 -10.60 -17.24 13.49
N THR A 94 -11.76 -17.90 13.64
CA THR A 94 -11.83 -19.30 14.07
C THR A 94 -11.42 -20.27 12.96
N GLU A 95 -11.44 -19.83 11.70
CA GLU A 95 -11.01 -20.63 10.56
C GLU A 95 -9.48 -20.57 10.37
N PRO A 96 -8.85 -21.65 9.87
CA PRO A 96 -7.42 -21.70 9.61
C PRO A 96 -7.05 -20.95 8.32
N LYS A 97 -7.27 -19.62 8.29
CA LYS A 97 -6.98 -18.72 7.18
C LYS A 97 -6.38 -17.41 7.68
N ILE A 98 -5.74 -16.65 6.78
CA ILE A 98 -5.39 -15.25 7.05
C ILE A 98 -6.69 -14.45 7.04
N ASN A 99 -7.11 -13.95 8.20
CA ASN A 99 -8.36 -13.18 8.29
C ASN A 99 -8.23 -11.78 7.64
N THR A 100 -9.37 -11.13 7.36
CA THR A 100 -9.41 -9.83 6.69
C THR A 100 -9.71 -8.68 7.66
N TYR A 101 -9.33 -7.45 7.27
CA TYR A 101 -9.72 -6.24 8.00
C TYR A 101 -11.24 -6.06 8.07
N ALA A 102 -11.99 -6.49 7.05
CA ALA A 102 -13.44 -6.38 7.02
C ALA A 102 -14.09 -7.35 8.01
N ASN A 103 -13.67 -8.62 8.04
CA ASN A 103 -14.16 -9.59 9.01
C ASN A 103 -13.82 -9.13 10.44
N PHE A 104 -12.59 -8.71 10.73
CA PHE A 104 -12.25 -8.20 12.07
C PHE A 104 -13.07 -6.97 12.51
N ARG A 105 -13.59 -6.18 11.56
CA ARG A 105 -14.47 -5.04 11.85
C ARG A 105 -15.90 -5.49 12.19
N ASP A 106 -16.40 -6.50 11.48
CA ASP A 106 -17.83 -6.83 11.41
C ASP A 106 -18.21 -8.09 12.20
N GLU A 107 -17.28 -9.03 12.38
CA GLU A 107 -17.45 -10.35 13.02
C GLU A 107 -16.60 -10.47 14.29
#